data_AF-A0A066Z8N9-F1
#
_entry.id   AF-A0A066Z8N9-F1
#
_cell.length_a   1.000
_cell.length_b   1.000
_cell.length_c   1.000
_cell.angle_alpha   90.00
_cell.angle_beta   90.00
_cell.angle_gamma   90.00
#
_symmetry.space_group_name_H-M   'P 1'
#
loop_
_entity.id
_entity.type
_entity.pdbx_description
1 polymer ?
#
loop_
_entity_poly.entity_id
_entity_poly.type
_entity_poly.pdbx_seq_one_letter_code
_entity_poly.pdbx_strand_id
1 'polypeptide(L)'
;MKTPDGWTYTATADGWTVAGPALAPGAAAEYSVKLRQLPATTSVVFKTLVDYSDGHTDRWIEIPQGDSKPEHPAPSSRCAPPRPARPRCPPRRRRAPPPPPRPRRASPPPSP
;
A
#
# COMPACT_ATOMS: atom_id res chain seq x y z
N MET A 1 -2.51 -1.07 10.34
CA MET A 1 -1.73 0.18 10.26
C MET A 1 -1.87 0.87 11.60
N LYS A 2 -0.85 1.56 12.10
CA LYS A 2 -0.94 2.34 13.35
C LYS A 2 -0.64 3.79 13.02
N THR A 3 -1.45 4.71 13.55
CA THR A 3 -1.29 6.16 13.47
C THR A 3 -1.57 6.74 14.86
N PRO A 4 -1.15 7.99 15.15
CA PRO A 4 -1.51 8.68 16.37
C PRO A 4 -3.03 8.92 16.46
N ASP A 5 -3.53 9.17 17.68
CA ASP A 5 -4.94 9.48 17.89
C ASP A 5 -5.36 10.77 17.16
N GLY A 6 -6.51 10.70 16.49
CA GLY A 6 -7.02 11.81 15.67
C GLY A 6 -6.33 12.01 14.32
N TRP A 7 -5.32 11.20 13.98
CA TRP A 7 -4.64 11.25 12.68
C TRP A 7 -5.29 10.30 11.67
N THR A 8 -5.37 10.75 10.42
CA THR A 8 -5.93 10.01 9.28
C THR A 8 -4.81 9.59 8.33
N TYR A 9 -4.87 8.34 7.88
CA TYR A 9 -4.05 7.83 6.79
C TYR A 9 -4.83 7.88 5.48
N THR A 10 -4.24 8.47 4.45
CA THR A 10 -4.83 8.58 3.10
C THR A 10 -3.84 8.03 2.08
N ALA A 11 -4.21 6.98 1.35
CA ALA A 11 -3.42 6.49 0.22
C ALA A 11 -3.62 7.40 -0.99
N THR A 12 -2.54 7.70 -1.70
CA THR A 12 -2.54 8.46 -2.96
C THR A 12 -2.05 7.58 -4.11
N ALA A 13 -2.07 8.09 -5.34
CA ALA A 13 -1.55 7.36 -6.49
C ALA A 13 -0.05 7.02 -6.34
N ASP A 14 0.72 7.93 -5.74
CA ASP A 14 2.18 7.86 -5.66
C ASP A 14 2.71 7.58 -4.24
N GLY A 15 1.84 7.39 -3.25
CA GLY A 15 2.27 7.18 -1.87
C GLY A 15 1.13 7.27 -0.86
N TRP A 16 1.38 7.98 0.24
CA TRP A 16 0.41 8.18 1.30
C TRP A 16 0.66 9.47 2.06
N THR A 17 -0.40 9.97 2.68
CA THR A 17 -0.37 11.09 3.61
C THR A 17 -0.86 10.61 4.97
N VAL A 18 -0.19 11.06 6.03
CA VAL A 18 -0.68 10.90 7.41
C VAL A 18 -0.80 12.30 7.99
N ALA A 19 -2.02 12.70 8.38
CA ALA A 19 -2.30 14.05 8.84
C ALA A 19 -3.25 14.04 10.02
N GLY A 20 -3.12 15.00 10.92
CA GLY A 20 -3.98 15.14 12.08
C GLY A 20 -3.74 16.43 12.83
N PRO A 21 -4.17 16.52 14.10
CA PRO A 21 -3.93 17.68 14.94
C PRO A 21 -2.44 18.03 15.06
N ALA A 22 -2.16 19.31 15.28
CA ALA A 22 -0.81 19.81 15.48
C ALA A 22 -0.12 19.11 16.67
N LEU A 23 1.15 18.74 16.47
CA LEU A 23 1.98 18.20 17.53
C LEU A 23 2.55 19.33 18.39
N ALA A 24 2.70 19.08 19.69
CA ALA A 24 3.46 19.96 20.54
C ALA A 24 4.95 19.98 20.12
N PRO A 25 5.68 21.09 20.34
CA PRO A 25 7.12 21.13 20.07
C PRO A 25 7.87 19.99 20.78
N GLY A 26 8.74 19.30 20.02
CA GLY A 26 9.50 18.15 20.52
C GLY A 26 8.74 16.82 20.60
N ALA A 27 7.43 16.81 20.30
CA ALA A 27 6.67 15.57 20.19
C ALA A 27 6.81 14.94 18.80
N ALA A 28 6.89 13.61 18.75
CA ALA A 28 6.94 12.85 17.51
C ALA A 28 5.57 12.24 17.19
N ALA A 29 5.18 12.26 15.92
CA ALA A 29 4.11 11.41 15.41
C ALA A 29 4.69 10.06 15.00
N GLU A 30 4.28 9.00 15.68
CA GLU A 30 4.65 7.63 15.32
C GLU A 30 3.57 6.98 14.46
N TYR A 31 3.95 6.45 13.31
CA TYR A 31 3.07 5.66 12.47
C TYR A 31 3.77 4.45 11.87
N SER A 32 2.99 3.47 11.40
CA SER A 32 3.53 2.22 10.83
C SER A 32 2.83 1.83 9.55
N VAL A 33 3.60 1.75 8.46
CA VAL A 33 3.14 1.29 7.15
C VAL A 33 3.46 -0.21 7.00
N LYS A 34 2.51 -0.99 6.47
CA LYS A 34 2.72 -2.41 6.17
C LYS A 34 2.75 -2.62 4.66
N LEU A 35 3.90 -3.03 4.14
CA LEU A 35 4.09 -3.38 2.74
C LEU A 35 3.87 -4.89 2.56
N ARG A 36 3.04 -5.29 1.58
CA ARG A 36 2.80 -6.73 1.32
C ARG A 36 4.03 -7.44 0.77
N GLN A 37 4.77 -6.75 -0.09
CA GLN A 37 5.95 -7.27 -0.74
C GLN A 37 6.97 -6.14 -0.81
N LEU A 38 8.19 -6.42 -0.33
CA LEU A 38 9.30 -5.51 -0.53
C LEU A 38 9.73 -5.55 -2.00
N PRO A 39 10.15 -4.41 -2.57
CA PRO A 39 10.70 -4.37 -3.92
C PRO A 39 11.97 -5.22 -4.02
N ALA A 40 12.21 -5.78 -5.21
CA ALA A 40 13.41 -6.58 -5.51
C ALA A 40 14.64 -5.69 -5.73
N THR A 41 15.01 -4.92 -4.70
CA THR A 41 16.17 -4.01 -4.68
C THR A 41 16.95 -4.23 -3.38
N THR A 42 18.18 -3.75 -3.32
CA THR A 42 19.05 -3.84 -2.14
C THR A 42 18.76 -2.77 -1.09
N SER A 43 18.14 -1.65 -1.48
CA SER A 43 17.77 -0.55 -0.58
C SER A 43 16.53 0.18 -1.09
N VAL A 44 15.73 0.69 -0.14
CA VAL A 44 14.57 1.55 -0.41
C VAL A 44 14.78 2.88 0.30
N VAL A 45 14.41 3.96 -0.38
CA VAL A 45 14.44 5.34 0.13
C VAL A 45 13.02 5.85 0.26
N PHE A 46 12.68 6.41 1.41
CA PHE A 46 11.36 6.93 1.75
C PHE A 46 11.39 8.45 1.75
N LYS A 47 11.29 9.05 0.57
CA LYS A 47 11.18 10.51 0.43
C LYS A 47 9.92 11.01 1.13
N THR A 48 10.08 12.00 1.99
CA THR A 48 8.99 12.50 2.84
C THR A 48 8.96 14.03 2.82
N LEU A 49 7.75 14.59 2.78
CA LEU A 49 7.49 16.01 3.02
C LEU A 49 6.76 16.12 4.37
N VAL A 50 7.22 17.03 5.22
CA VAL A 50 6.60 17.30 6.52
C VAL A 50 6.15 18.74 6.53
N ASP A 51 4.84 18.94 6.46
CA ASP A 51 4.22 20.26 6.51
C ASP A 51 3.88 20.62 7.96
N TYR A 52 4.23 21.84 8.36
CA TYR A 52 4.01 22.35 9.71
C TYR A 52 2.93 23.43 9.74
N SER A 53 2.39 23.67 10.94
CA SER A 53 1.31 24.63 11.15
C SER A 53 1.71 26.09 10.92
N ASP A 54 3.01 26.40 10.91
CA ASP A 54 3.56 27.72 10.60
C ASP A 54 3.72 27.96 9.08
N GLY A 55 3.36 26.98 8.25
CA GLY A 55 3.46 27.03 6.79
C GLY A 55 4.82 26.57 6.25
N HIS A 56 5.74 26.13 7.10
CA HIS A 56 7.00 25.54 6.67
C HIS A 56 6.81 24.10 6.17
N THR A 57 7.69 23.68 5.25
CA THR A 57 7.77 22.28 4.78
C THR A 57 9.20 21.78 4.82
N ASP A 58 9.48 20.78 5.66
CA ASP A 58 10.74 20.05 5.58
C ASP A 58 10.71 19.06 4.43
N ARG A 59 11.80 19.01 3.66
CA ARG A 59 11.95 18.14 2.50
C ARG A 59 12.98 17.05 2.76
N TRP A 60 12.55 15.98 3.42
CA TRP A 60 13.35 14.78 3.66
C TRP A 60 13.46 13.93 2.39
N ILE A 61 14.09 14.49 1.36
CA ILE A 61 14.14 13.93 0.00
C ILE A 61 15.55 13.75 -0.54
N GLU A 62 16.55 14.27 0.17
CA GLU A 62 17.95 14.27 -0.23
C GLU A 62 18.56 12.87 -0.07
N ILE A 63 19.36 12.45 -1.05
CA ILE A 63 20.05 11.15 -0.99
C ILE A 63 21.53 11.44 -0.70
N PRO A 64 22.08 11.03 0.45
CA PRO A 64 23.50 11.19 0.74
C PRO A 64 24.37 10.51 -0.33
N GLN A 65 25.35 11.24 -0.87
CA GLN A 65 26.33 10.72 -1.85
C GLN A 65 27.75 10.96 -1.35
N GLY A 66 28.58 9.92 -1.33
CA GLY A 66 29.94 9.99 -0.79
C GLY A 66 29.93 10.47 0.67
N ASP A 67 30.74 11.49 0.96
CA ASP A 67 30.85 12.12 2.27
C ASP A 67 29.82 13.24 2.51
N SER A 68 28.86 13.43 1.60
CA SER A 68 27.83 14.47 1.77
C SER A 68 26.95 14.16 2.97
N LYS A 69 26.73 15.17 3.83
CA LYS A 69 25.81 15.11 4.96
C LYS A 69 24.69 16.15 4.78
N PRO A 70 23.62 15.81 4.04
CA PRO A 70 22.47 16.69 3.88
C PRO A 70 21.82 17.00 5.23
N GLU A 71 21.12 18.13 5.30
CA GLU A 71 20.37 18.54 6.50
C GLU A 71 19.11 17.69 6.68
N HIS A 72 18.44 17.34 5.57
CA HIS A 72 17.23 16.52 5.57
C HIS A 72 17.41 15.25 4.70
N PRO A 73 18.28 14.31 5.12
CA PRO A 73 18.50 13.07 4.38
C PRO A 73 17.24 12.21 4.39
N ALA A 74 16.80 11.77 3.22
CA ALA A 74 15.66 10.88 3.10
C ALA A 74 15.91 9.56 3.87
N PRO A 75 14.97 9.12 4.72
CA PRO A 75 15.08 7.85 5.40
C PRO A 75 15.32 6.71 4.42
N SER A 76 16.33 5.88 4.68
CA SER A 76 16.64 4.74 3.83
C SER A 76 16.71 3.45 4.66
N SER A 77 16.38 2.34 4.01
CA SER A 77 16.43 1.01 4.65
C SER A 77 16.94 -0.02 3.67
N ARG A 78 17.85 -0.87 4.14
CA ARG A 78 18.39 -1.98 3.36
C ARG A 78 17.34 -3.08 3.27
N CYS A 79 17.11 -3.58 2.06
CA CYS A 79 16.21 -4.68 1.82
C CYS A 79 16.98 -6.00 1.78
N ALA A 80 16.42 -7.02 2.41
CA ALA A 80 16.88 -8.38 2.23
C ALA A 80 16.61 -8.82 0.77
N PRO A 81 17.42 -9.73 0.21
CA PRO A 81 17.20 -10.23 -1.13
C PRO A 81 15.78 -10.78 -1.29
N PRO A 82 15.16 -10.61 -2.48
CA PRO A 82 13.79 -11.04 -2.71
C PRO A 82 13.67 -12.53 -2.41
N ARG A 83 12.80 -12.87 -1.46
CA ARG A 83 12.44 -14.27 -1.21
C ARG A 83 11.61 -14.77 -2.40
N PRO A 84 11.84 -16.00 -2.89
CA PRO A 84 10.95 -16.62 -3.86
C PRO A 84 9.52 -16.54 -3.32
N ALA A 85 8.60 -16.02 -4.13
CA ALA A 85 7.20 -15.95 -3.75
C ALA A 85 6.75 -17.36 -3.36
N ARG A 86 6.28 -17.54 -2.12
CA ARG A 86 5.55 -18.76 -1.78
C ARG A 86 4.40 -18.88 -2.77
N PRO A 87 4.12 -20.07 -3.34
CA PRO A 87 3.01 -20.25 -4.26
C PRO A 87 1.77 -19.62 -3.64
N ARG A 88 1.19 -18.63 -4.33
CA ARG A 88 -0.12 -18.12 -3.93
C ARG A 88 -1.05 -19.31 -3.90
N CYS A 89 -1.86 -19.41 -2.84
CA CYS A 89 -2.93 -20.39 -2.72
C CYS A 89 -3.58 -20.56 -4.11
N PRO A 90 -3.72 -21.79 -4.63
CA PRO A 90 -4.20 -22.00 -6.00
C PRO A 90 -5.49 -21.21 -6.18
N PRO A 91 -5.70 -20.57 -7.36
CA PRO A 91 -6.90 -19.78 -7.59
C PRO A 91 -8.09 -20.65 -7.24
N ARG A 92 -8.93 -20.16 -6.29
CA ARG A 92 -10.14 -20.84 -5.88
C ARG A 92 -10.92 -21.11 -7.18
N ARG A 93 -10.99 -22.38 -7.60
CA ARG A 93 -11.65 -22.80 -8.84
C ARG A 93 -13.00 -22.10 -8.87
N ARG A 94 -13.19 -21.16 -9.79
CA ARG A 94 -14.50 -20.54 -10.00
C ARG A 94 -15.43 -21.69 -10.36
N ARG A 95 -16.36 -22.04 -9.46
CA ARG A 95 -17.33 -23.10 -9.71
C ARG A 95 -18.09 -22.68 -10.97
N ALA A 96 -18.07 -23.52 -12.00
CA ALA A 96 -18.80 -23.25 -13.22
C ALA A 96 -20.29 -23.04 -12.88
N PRO A 97 -20.99 -22.08 -13.52
CA PRO A 97 -22.43 -21.97 -13.36
C PRO A 97 -23.10 -23.29 -13.79
N PRO A 98 -24.20 -23.69 -13.13
CA PRO A 98 -24.94 -24.89 -13.52
C PRO A 98 -25.39 -24.78 -14.99
N PRO A 99 -25.45 -25.90 -15.74
CA PRO A 99 -25.95 -25.88 -17.11
C PRO A 99 -27.42 -25.41 -17.13
N PRO A 100 -27.87 -24.71 -18.18
CA PRO A 100 -29.27 -24.32 -18.32
C PRO A 100 -30.19 -25.54 -18.37
N PRO A 101 -31.43 -25.45 -17.86
CA PRO A 101 -32.39 -26.54 -17.94
C PRO A 101 -32.66 -26.89 -19.41
N ARG A 102 -32.68 -28.20 -19.71
CA ARG A 102 -33.01 -28.70 -21.06
C ARG A 102 -34.45 -28.32 -21.41
N PRO A 103 -34.74 -27.88 -22.65
CA PRO A 103 -36.12 -27.65 -23.08
C PRO A 103 -36.89 -28.98 -23.05
N ARG A 104 -37.99 -29.00 -22.29
CA ARG A 104 -38.92 -30.13 -22.25
C ARG A 104 -39.69 -30.11 -23.57
N ARG A 105 -39.42 -31.07 -24.45
CA ARG A 105 -40.17 -31.24 -25.71
C ARG A 105 -41.63 -31.52 -25.33
N ALA A 106 -42.55 -30.64 -25.69
CA ALA A 106 -43.97 -30.92 -25.54
C ALA A 106 -44.34 -32.07 -26.49
N SER A 107 -45.03 -33.08 -25.96
CA SER A 107 -45.63 -34.14 -26.76
C SER A 107 -46.67 -33.53 -27.70
N PRO A 108 -46.75 -33.94 -28.98
CA PRO A 108 -47.82 -33.48 -29.86
C PRO A 108 -49.18 -33.99 -29.34
N PRO A 109 -50.26 -33.18 -29.46
CA PRO A 109 -51.60 -33.63 -29.09
C PRO A 109 -52.07 -34.75 -30.04
N PRO A 110 -52.91 -35.69 -29.57
CA PRO A 110 -53.55 -36.66 -30.44
C PRO A 110 -54.50 -35.96 -31.41
N SER A 111 -54.47 -36.37 -32.69
CA SER A 111 -55.38 -35.90 -33.74
C SER A 111 -56.79 -36.48 -33.60
N PRO A 112 -57.83 -35.77 -34.10
CA PRO A 112 -59.24 -36.11 -33.90
C PRO A 112 -59.69 -37.39 -34.59
#